data_AF-A0A8T7EPE6-F1
#
_entry.id   AF-A0A8T7EPE6-F1
#
_cell.length_a   1.000
_cell.length_b   1.000
_cell.length_c   1.000
_cell.angle_alpha   90.00
_cell.angle_beta   90.00
_cell.angle_gamma   90.00
#
_symmetry.space_group_name_H-M   'P 1'
#
loop_
_entity.id
_entity.type
_entity.pdbx_description
1 polymer ?
#
loop_
_entity_poly.entity_id
_entity_poly.type
_entity_poly.pdbx_seq_one_letter_code
_entity_poly.pdbx_strand_id
1 'polypeptide(L)'
;MTERRSHQPCFTFTEREKLYDQVSHRRFMAIVMQPDMDIHKVKEDSNSFGEYLFVTVSCRTEQPKKLYTFWGLGYHEHRERWIADSWQWFESQRRQEALPVLAKEEAYQQIKEREAFVRANATPIQQSRRAHLYEVLADLTDEDGALAELEDLGWMFLGDDEEQNK
;
A
#
# COMPACT_ATOMS: atom_id res chain seq x y z
N MET A 1 -38.04 24.40 -3.48
CA MET A 1 -37.47 23.16 -4.04
C MET A 1 -35.99 23.17 -3.72
N THR A 2 -35.57 22.44 -2.69
CA THR A 2 -34.17 22.30 -2.33
C THR A 2 -33.56 21.28 -3.29
N GLU A 3 -32.68 21.73 -4.19
CA GLU A 3 -31.94 20.82 -5.06
C GLU A 3 -31.25 19.77 -4.20
N ARG A 4 -31.62 18.50 -4.38
CA ARG A 4 -30.84 17.38 -3.87
C ARG A 4 -29.52 17.43 -4.61
N ARG A 5 -28.50 18.08 -4.03
CA ARG A 5 -27.11 17.91 -4.47
C ARG A 5 -26.88 16.39 -4.58
N SER A 6 -26.58 15.92 -5.78
CA SER A 6 -26.15 14.54 -5.97
C SER A 6 -24.99 14.31 -5.01
N HIS A 7 -25.11 13.30 -4.15
CA HIS A 7 -24.06 12.92 -3.20
C HIS A 7 -22.92 12.32 -4.03
N GLN A 8 -22.06 13.18 -4.57
CA GLN A 8 -20.88 12.75 -5.29
C GLN A 8 -19.86 12.24 -4.27
N PRO A 9 -19.28 11.04 -4.50
CA PRO A 9 -18.15 10.59 -3.69
C PRO A 9 -16.99 11.57 -3.87
N CYS A 10 -16.22 11.80 -2.80
CA CYS A 10 -15.09 12.72 -2.77
C CYS A 10 -14.05 12.37 -3.87
N PHE A 11 -13.89 11.07 -4.12
CA PHE A 11 -13.04 10.56 -5.18
C PHE A 11 -13.60 9.26 -5.76
N THR A 12 -13.12 8.90 -6.93
CA THR A 12 -13.37 7.59 -7.56
C THR A 12 -12.06 7.03 -8.08
N PHE A 13 -11.87 5.73 -7.89
CA PHE A 13 -10.78 5.00 -8.53
C PHE A 13 -11.07 4.80 -10.02
N THR A 14 -10.03 4.91 -10.84
CA THR A 14 -10.07 4.47 -12.24
C THR A 14 -10.19 2.94 -12.30
N GLU A 15 -10.65 2.40 -13.44
CA GLU A 15 -10.74 0.95 -13.61
C GLU A 15 -9.40 0.24 -13.42
N ARG A 16 -8.28 0.88 -13.82
CA ARG A 16 -6.94 0.35 -13.56
C ARG A 16 -6.59 0.35 -12.07
N GLU A 17 -6.92 1.41 -11.35
CA GLU A 17 -6.66 1.51 -9.90
C GLU A 17 -7.48 0.49 -9.10
N LYS A 18 -8.65 0.08 -9.61
CA LYS A 18 -9.48 -1.01 -9.04
C LYS A 18 -8.97 -2.39 -9.42
N LEU A 19 -8.52 -2.57 -10.65
CA LEU A 19 -8.06 -3.89 -11.12
C LEU A 19 -6.82 -4.37 -10.34
N TYR A 20 -5.95 -3.43 -9.95
CA TYR A 20 -4.70 -3.72 -9.24
C TYR A 20 -4.70 -3.29 -7.78
N ASP A 21 -5.83 -2.77 -7.27
CA ASP A 21 -5.94 -2.19 -5.92
C ASP A 21 -4.78 -1.25 -5.56
N GLN A 22 -4.33 -0.46 -6.55
CA GLN A 22 -3.08 0.31 -6.48
C GLN A 22 -3.24 1.72 -7.04
N VAL A 23 -2.60 2.69 -6.38
CA VAL A 23 -2.45 4.07 -6.83
C VAL A 23 -1.00 4.53 -6.73
N SER A 24 -0.60 5.49 -7.55
CA SER A 24 0.72 6.14 -7.41
C SER A 24 0.77 7.03 -6.16
N HIS A 25 1.97 7.28 -5.61
CA HIS A 25 2.13 8.21 -4.49
C HIS A 25 1.55 9.60 -4.79
N ARG A 26 1.79 10.13 -5.99
CA ARG A 26 1.18 11.39 -6.44
C ARG A 26 -0.34 11.34 -6.39
N ARG A 27 -0.93 10.23 -6.84
CA ARG A 27 -2.38 10.04 -6.83
C ARG A 27 -2.94 9.91 -5.42
N PHE A 28 -2.28 9.13 -4.57
CA PHE A 28 -2.59 9.01 -3.16
C PHE A 28 -2.62 10.39 -2.48
N MET A 29 -1.56 11.19 -2.64
CA MET A 29 -1.49 12.55 -2.09
C MET A 29 -2.65 13.43 -2.59
N ALA A 30 -2.99 13.33 -3.87
CA ALA A 30 -4.13 14.06 -4.43
C ALA A 30 -5.48 13.64 -3.83
N ILE A 31 -5.64 12.38 -3.40
CA ILE A 31 -6.84 11.89 -2.71
C ILE A 31 -6.87 12.41 -1.27
N VAL A 32 -5.83 12.15 -0.47
CA VAL A 32 -5.85 12.47 0.97
C VAL A 32 -5.89 13.97 1.26
N MET A 33 -5.42 14.80 0.33
CA MET A 33 -5.43 16.26 0.46
C MET A 33 -6.74 16.92 0.02
N GLN A 34 -7.72 16.18 -0.51
CA GLN A 34 -9.01 16.76 -0.88
C GLN A 34 -9.72 17.37 0.34
N PRO A 35 -10.42 18.51 0.23
CA PRO A 35 -11.07 19.17 1.36
C PRO A 35 -12.07 18.30 2.13
N ASP A 36 -12.77 17.42 1.42
CA ASP A 36 -13.83 16.56 1.97
C ASP A 36 -13.32 15.19 2.47
N MET A 37 -12.01 14.96 2.43
CA MET A 37 -11.39 13.75 2.96
C MET A 37 -10.92 13.96 4.39
N ASP A 38 -11.38 13.07 5.27
CA ASP A 38 -10.97 12.96 6.67
C ASP A 38 -9.92 11.86 6.81
N ILE A 39 -8.80 12.17 7.47
CA ILE A 39 -7.74 11.20 7.79
C ILE A 39 -7.96 10.75 9.23
N HIS A 40 -8.08 9.44 9.44
CA HIS A 40 -8.38 8.87 10.76
C HIS A 40 -7.17 8.30 11.47
N LYS A 41 -6.23 7.75 10.70
CA LYS A 41 -5.07 7.06 11.23
C LYS A 41 -3.92 7.17 10.25
N VAL A 42 -2.74 7.47 10.78
CA VAL A 42 -1.45 7.32 10.11
C VAL A 42 -0.60 6.49 11.07
N LYS A 43 -0.09 5.35 10.64
CA LYS A 43 0.70 4.45 11.49
C LYS A 43 1.70 3.66 10.65
N GLU A 44 2.93 3.57 11.10
CA GLU A 44 3.89 2.57 10.62
C GLU A 44 3.56 1.20 11.23
N ASP A 45 3.36 0.21 10.38
CA ASP A 45 3.01 -1.17 10.78
C ASP A 45 3.62 -2.16 9.79
N SER A 46 3.55 -3.44 10.11
CA SER A 46 3.97 -4.52 9.21
C SER A 46 2.79 -5.38 8.73
N ASN A 47 2.96 -5.97 7.56
CA ASN A 47 2.13 -7.05 7.04
C ASN A 47 3.02 -8.25 6.66
N SER A 48 2.46 -9.24 5.97
CA SER A 48 3.20 -10.43 5.49
C SER A 48 4.33 -10.11 4.51
N PHE A 49 4.34 -8.92 3.90
CA PHE A 49 5.27 -8.54 2.85
C PHE A 49 6.36 -7.58 3.32
N GLY A 50 6.23 -6.98 4.51
CA GLY A 50 7.21 -6.07 5.09
C GLY A 50 6.61 -4.93 5.92
N GLU A 51 7.35 -3.83 6.02
CA GLU A 51 7.02 -2.67 6.88
C GLU A 51 6.56 -1.48 6.04
N TYR A 52 5.40 -0.91 6.35
CA TYR A 52 4.75 0.13 5.55
C TYR A 52 4.10 1.21 6.42
N LEU A 53 3.85 2.36 5.81
CA LEU A 53 2.97 3.38 6.36
C LEU A 53 1.52 3.10 5.97
N PHE A 54 0.65 2.92 6.96
CA PHE A 54 -0.78 2.72 6.80
C PHE A 54 -1.52 4.02 7.05
N VAL A 55 -2.38 4.41 6.09
CA VAL A 55 -3.18 5.64 6.16
C VAL A 55 -4.66 5.30 5.94
N THR A 56 -5.47 5.47 6.97
CA THR A 56 -6.92 5.24 6.91
C THR A 56 -7.65 6.56 6.72
N VAL A 57 -8.55 6.62 5.74
CA VAL A 57 -9.30 7.82 5.37
C VAL A 57 -10.78 7.51 5.14
N SER A 58 -11.63 8.53 5.23
CA SER A 58 -13.02 8.46 4.77
C SER A 58 -13.42 9.72 4.01
N CYS A 59 -14.42 9.56 3.15
CA CYS A 59 -15.08 10.69 2.50
C CYS A 59 -16.20 11.22 3.40
N ARG A 60 -16.16 12.52 3.72
CA ARG A 60 -17.15 13.15 4.60
C ARG A 60 -18.55 13.21 3.99
N THR A 61 -18.63 13.32 2.66
CA THR A 61 -19.88 13.47 1.90
C THR A 61 -20.52 12.13 1.51
N GLU A 62 -19.80 11.02 1.63
CA GLU A 62 -20.30 9.70 1.24
C GLU A 62 -21.19 9.08 2.32
N GLN A 63 -22.33 8.50 1.91
CA GLN A 63 -23.22 7.73 2.79
C GLN A 63 -23.67 6.40 2.11
N PRO A 64 -23.53 5.23 2.77
CA PRO A 64 -22.83 5.06 4.05
C PRO A 64 -21.35 5.42 3.91
N LYS A 65 -20.78 6.01 4.96
CA LYS A 65 -19.37 6.40 4.92
C LYS A 65 -18.50 5.14 4.83
N LYS A 66 -17.63 5.11 3.82
CA LYS A 66 -16.66 4.04 3.62
C LYS A 66 -15.30 4.45 4.18
N LEU A 67 -14.58 3.47 4.70
CA LEU A 67 -13.22 3.63 5.17
C LEU A 67 -12.28 2.96 4.17
N TYR A 68 -11.31 3.72 3.69
CA TYR A 68 -10.26 3.21 2.82
C TYR A 68 -8.95 3.23 3.60
N THR A 69 -8.22 2.12 3.58
CA THR A 69 -6.86 2.06 4.13
C THR A 69 -5.89 1.90 2.99
N PHE A 70 -4.94 2.83 2.93
CA PHE A 70 -3.82 2.82 1.99
C PHE A 70 -2.58 2.33 2.73
N TRP A 71 -1.73 1.57 2.05
CA TRP A 71 -0.42 1.20 2.57
C TRP A 71 0.65 1.32 1.49
N GLY A 72 1.82 1.81 1.89
CA GLY A 72 2.93 2.15 1.00
C GLY A 72 4.07 2.80 1.79
N LEU A 73 5.03 3.44 1.12
CA LEU A 73 6.19 4.08 1.77
C LEU A 73 6.89 3.15 2.77
N GLY A 74 7.35 2.01 2.27
CA GLY A 74 7.81 0.90 3.09
C GLY A 74 8.93 0.10 2.48
N TYR A 75 9.47 -0.84 3.26
CA TYR A 75 10.41 -1.84 2.78
C TYR A 75 9.65 -3.14 2.52
N HIS A 76 9.78 -3.65 1.31
CA HIS A 76 9.20 -4.94 0.93
C HIS A 76 10.27 -6.02 1.07
N GLU A 77 10.01 -7.00 1.93
CA GLU A 77 10.97 -8.04 2.29
C GLU A 77 11.27 -8.97 1.11
N HIS A 78 10.25 -9.50 0.44
CA HIS A 78 10.49 -10.41 -0.70
C HIS A 78 11.09 -9.73 -1.93
N ARG A 79 10.80 -8.44 -2.16
CA ARG A 79 11.44 -7.66 -3.23
C ARG A 79 12.80 -7.08 -2.80
N GLU A 80 13.15 -7.19 -1.52
CA GLU A 80 14.36 -6.62 -0.92
C GLU A 80 14.60 -5.14 -1.28
N ARG A 81 13.52 -4.34 -1.33
CA ARG A 81 13.63 -2.93 -1.73
C ARG A 81 12.61 -2.02 -1.07
N TRP A 82 13.00 -0.76 -0.98
CA TRP A 82 12.12 0.33 -0.59
C TRP A 82 11.14 0.68 -1.71
N ILE A 83 9.88 0.90 -1.34
CA ILE A 83 8.78 1.28 -2.24
C ILE A 83 8.33 2.69 -1.88
N ALA A 84 8.70 3.67 -2.72
CA ALA A 84 8.37 5.07 -2.51
C ALA A 84 7.19 5.58 -3.36
N ASP A 85 6.91 4.91 -4.48
CA ASP A 85 6.11 5.51 -5.56
C ASP A 85 4.71 4.88 -5.74
N SER A 86 4.43 3.78 -5.06
CA SER A 86 3.15 3.06 -5.14
C SER A 86 2.52 2.83 -3.77
N TRP A 87 1.20 2.78 -3.78
CA TRP A 87 0.37 2.51 -2.61
C TRP A 87 -0.71 1.50 -3.00
N GLN A 88 -0.84 0.43 -2.22
CA GLN A 88 -2.02 -0.42 -2.30
C GLN A 88 -3.14 0.14 -1.43
N TRP A 89 -4.38 -0.27 -1.70
CA TRP A 89 -5.53 0.13 -0.92
C TRP A 89 -6.54 -1.00 -0.76
N PHE A 90 -7.34 -0.91 0.29
CA PHE A 90 -8.52 -1.77 0.44
C PHE A 90 -9.63 -1.03 1.19
N GLU A 91 -10.88 -1.40 0.90
CA GLU A 91 -12.04 -0.94 1.66
C GLU A 91 -12.10 -1.71 2.99
N SER A 92 -12.08 -0.99 4.10
CA SER A 92 -12.12 -1.58 5.43
C SER A 92 -13.55 -2.04 5.75
N GLN A 93 -13.73 -3.34 6.03
CA GLN A 93 -15.04 -3.91 6.40
C GLN A 93 -15.54 -3.46 7.79
N ARG A 94 -14.70 -2.78 8.58
CA ARG A 94 -15.09 -2.29 9.91
C ARG A 94 -16.19 -1.24 9.77
N ARG A 95 -17.30 -1.45 10.48
CA ARG A 95 -18.29 -0.38 10.68
C ARG A 95 -17.60 0.79 11.38
N GLN A 96 -17.90 1.99 10.91
CA GLN A 96 -17.52 3.24 11.56
C GLN A 96 -18.12 3.32 12.97
N GLU A 97 -17.43 2.74 13.95
CA GLU A 97 -17.35 3.43 15.21
C GLU A 97 -16.66 4.77 14.95
N ALA A 98 -17.01 5.81 15.72
CA ALA A 98 -16.52 7.16 15.50
C ALA A 98 -14.99 7.21 15.66
N LEU A 99 -14.27 6.95 14.57
CA LEU A 99 -12.82 7.07 14.53
C LEU A 99 -12.48 8.55 14.68
N PRO A 100 -11.51 8.90 15.53
CA PRO A 100 -11.02 10.26 15.62
C PRO A 100 -10.52 10.73 14.25
N VAL A 101 -10.63 12.03 13.98
CA VAL A 101 -10.06 12.65 12.79
C VAL A 101 -8.77 13.35 13.19
N LEU A 102 -7.68 13.01 12.51
CA LEU A 102 -6.38 13.63 12.68
C LEU A 102 -6.34 14.99 11.97
N ALA A 103 -5.53 15.90 12.50
CA ALA A 103 -5.25 17.14 11.80
C ALA A 103 -4.55 16.82 10.47
N LYS A 104 -5.08 17.37 9.36
CA LYS A 104 -4.54 17.09 8.02
C LYS A 104 -3.08 17.51 7.87
N GLU A 105 -2.68 18.61 8.51
CA GLU A 105 -1.29 19.07 8.54
C GLU A 105 -0.37 18.08 9.24
N GLU A 106 -0.80 17.53 10.38
CA GLU A 106 -0.04 16.53 11.12
C GLU A 106 0.13 15.25 10.31
N ALA A 107 -0.95 14.77 9.70
CA ALA A 107 -0.91 13.60 8.82
C ALA A 107 -0.02 13.84 7.59
N TYR A 108 -0.10 15.03 6.98
CA TYR A 108 0.75 15.41 5.85
C TYR A 108 2.23 15.36 6.24
N GLN A 109 2.59 15.91 7.40
CA GLN A 109 3.96 15.94 7.89
C GLN A 109 4.50 14.52 8.13
N GLN A 110 3.71 13.65 8.77
CA GLN A 110 4.10 12.24 8.99
C GLN A 110 4.35 11.50 7.66
N ILE A 111 3.45 11.69 6.67
CA ILE A 111 3.62 11.08 5.34
C ILE A 111 4.87 11.61 4.65
N LYS A 112 5.16 12.91 4.77
CA LYS A 112 6.33 13.55 4.15
C LYS A 112 7.65 13.13 4.78
N GLU A 113 7.71 13.05 6.10
CA GLU A 113 8.88 12.55 6.82
C GLU A 113 9.19 11.11 6.42
N ARG A 114 8.15 10.27 6.37
CA ARG A 114 8.31 8.88 5.92
C ARG A 114 8.71 8.79 4.45
N GLU A 115 8.13 9.60 3.56
CA GLU A 115 8.53 9.66 2.15
C GLU A 115 10.03 10.00 2.01
N ALA A 116 10.49 11.03 2.72
CA ALA A 116 11.89 11.44 2.70
C ALA A 116 12.82 10.33 3.20
N PHE A 117 12.45 9.66 4.29
CA PHE A 117 13.20 8.52 4.82
C PHE A 117 13.29 7.37 3.82
N VAL A 118 12.17 6.95 3.24
CA VAL A 118 12.10 5.83 2.28
C VAL A 118 12.92 6.17 1.03
N ARG A 119 12.79 7.39 0.48
CA ARG A 119 13.56 7.80 -0.69
C ARG A 119 15.06 7.86 -0.42
N ALA A 120 15.48 8.29 0.77
CA ALA A 120 16.89 8.30 1.15
C ALA A 120 17.48 6.88 1.27
N ASN A 121 16.65 5.89 1.63
CA ASN A 121 17.08 4.51 1.77
C ASN A 121 16.86 3.66 0.50
N ALA A 122 16.14 4.17 -0.50
CA ALA A 122 15.87 3.50 -1.77
C ALA A 122 17.09 3.34 -2.70
N THR A 123 18.30 3.58 -2.20
CA THR A 123 19.57 3.26 -2.87
C THR A 123 19.56 1.80 -3.33
N PRO A 124 20.05 1.45 -4.53
CA PRO A 124 20.02 0.08 -5.00
C PRO A 124 20.90 -0.81 -4.12
N ILE A 125 20.27 -1.47 -3.16
CA ILE A 125 20.80 -2.69 -2.55
C ILE A 125 20.80 -3.72 -3.67
N GLN A 126 21.88 -4.49 -3.80
CA GLN A 126 21.93 -5.58 -4.75
C GLN A 126 20.87 -6.62 -4.35
N GLN A 127 19.71 -6.58 -5.01
CA GLN A 127 18.63 -7.56 -4.79
C GLN A 127 19.17 -8.97 -4.99
N SER A 128 18.79 -9.89 -4.11
CA SER A 128 19.11 -11.30 -4.27
C SER A 128 18.46 -11.87 -5.54
N ARG A 129 18.97 -13.01 -6.02
CA ARG A 129 18.32 -13.76 -7.11
C ARG A 129 16.88 -14.16 -6.75
N ARG A 130 16.65 -14.47 -5.47
CA ARG A 130 15.31 -14.77 -4.94
C ARG A 130 14.38 -13.57 -5.08
N ALA A 131 14.84 -12.38 -4.73
CA ALA A 131 14.05 -11.15 -4.86
C ALA A 131 13.73 -10.80 -6.32
N HIS A 132 14.68 -11.03 -7.23
CA HIS A 132 14.44 -10.84 -8.66
C HIS A 132 13.41 -11.84 -9.21
N LEU A 133 13.52 -13.12 -8.82
CA LEU A 133 12.54 -14.13 -9.21
C LEU A 133 11.15 -13.80 -8.66
N TYR A 134 11.05 -13.39 -7.41
CA TYR A 134 9.80 -12.94 -6.81
C TYR A 134 9.16 -11.78 -7.60
N GLU A 135 9.95 -10.79 -8.02
CA GLU A 135 9.45 -9.66 -8.79
C GLU A 135 8.88 -10.08 -10.14
N VAL A 136 9.54 -11.01 -10.84
CA VAL A 136 9.02 -11.56 -12.11
C VAL A 136 7.72 -12.35 -11.88
N LEU A 137 7.65 -13.16 -10.83
CA LEU A 137 6.44 -13.92 -10.49
C LEU A 137 5.29 -12.99 -10.14
N ALA A 138 5.55 -11.96 -9.33
CA ALA A 138 4.55 -10.98 -8.91
C ALA A 138 4.01 -10.13 -10.06
N ASP A 139 4.77 -9.94 -11.14
CA ASP A 139 4.29 -9.29 -12.36
C ASP A 139 3.38 -10.22 -13.20
N LEU A 140 3.50 -11.54 -13.04
CA LEU A 140 2.70 -12.55 -13.75
C LEU A 140 1.44 -12.97 -12.97
N THR A 141 1.48 -12.91 -11.64
CA THR A 141 0.40 -13.29 -10.71
C THR A 141 -0.04 -12.07 -9.87
N ASP A 142 -0.25 -12.26 -8.56
CA ASP A 142 -0.28 -11.24 -7.52
C ASP A 142 0.82 -11.52 -6.46
N GLU A 143 0.86 -10.76 -5.37
CA GLU A 143 1.88 -10.91 -4.31
C GLU A 143 1.81 -12.26 -3.58
N ASP A 144 0.60 -12.80 -3.38
CA ASP A 144 0.35 -14.07 -2.72
C ASP A 144 0.69 -15.26 -3.64
N GLY A 145 0.27 -15.20 -4.90
CA GLY A 145 0.62 -16.18 -5.94
C GLY A 145 2.11 -16.23 -6.18
N ALA A 146 2.78 -15.07 -6.21
CA ALA A 146 4.23 -15.02 -6.35
C ALA A 146 4.96 -15.66 -5.17
N LEU A 147 4.42 -15.51 -3.96
CA LEU A 147 4.99 -16.16 -2.78
C LEU A 147 4.81 -17.68 -2.83
N ALA A 148 3.62 -18.15 -3.19
CA ALA A 148 3.33 -19.58 -3.34
C ALA A 148 4.22 -20.23 -4.44
N GLU A 149 4.30 -19.59 -5.62
CA GLU A 149 5.16 -20.06 -6.71
C GLU A 149 6.64 -19.99 -6.33
N LEU A 150 7.08 -18.97 -5.58
CA LEU A 150 8.45 -18.87 -5.10
C LEU A 150 8.77 -19.93 -4.06
N GLU A 151 7.82 -20.31 -3.21
CA GLU A 151 7.98 -21.44 -2.30
C GLU A 151 8.14 -22.74 -3.10
N ASP A 152 7.23 -23.03 -4.03
CA ASP A 152 7.26 -24.24 -4.86
C ASP A 152 8.51 -24.33 -5.74
N LEU A 153 8.92 -23.23 -6.38
CA LEU A 153 10.13 -23.15 -7.20
C LEU A 153 11.40 -23.07 -6.36
N GLY A 154 11.34 -22.47 -5.16
CA GLY A 154 12.44 -22.41 -4.22
C GLY A 154 12.88 -23.80 -3.80
N TRP A 155 11.94 -24.71 -3.56
CA TRP A 155 12.23 -26.13 -3.34
C TRP A 155 12.92 -26.81 -4.54
N MET A 156 12.56 -26.45 -5.78
CA MET A 156 13.14 -27.03 -7.00
C MET A 156 14.49 -26.42 -7.43
N PHE A 157 14.75 -25.14 -7.14
CA PHE A 157 15.95 -24.43 -7.60
C PHE A 157 17.01 -24.18 -6.51
N LEU A 158 16.63 -24.23 -5.24
CA LEU A 158 17.55 -24.04 -4.09
C LEU A 158 17.75 -25.32 -3.27
N GLY A 159 17.12 -26.43 -3.67
CA GLY A 159 17.20 -27.73 -3.00
C GLY A 159 18.49 -28.53 -3.25
N ASP A 160 19.41 -28.05 -4.08
CA ASP A 160 20.65 -28.77 -4.44
C ASP A 160 21.92 -28.26 -3.72
N ASP A 161 21.80 -27.36 -2.73
CA ASP A 161 22.96 -26.85 -1.96
C ASP A 161 23.17 -27.57 -0.60
N GLU A 162 22.48 -28.68 -0.32
CA GLU A 162 22.75 -29.54 0.86
C GLU A 162 23.53 -30.84 0.56
N GLU A 163 24.08 -31.03 -0.64
CA GLU A 163 25.02 -32.12 -0.95
C GLU A 163 26.42 -31.60 -1.33
N GLN A 164 27.06 -30.84 -0.43
CA GLN A 164 28.51 -30.63 -0.52
C GLN A 164 29.18 -30.35 0.84
N ASN A 165 28.79 -31.09 1.89
CA ASN A 165 29.69 -31.29 3.03
C ASN A 165 29.30 -32.50 3.89
N LYS A 166 29.63 -33.71 3.42
CA LYS A 166 30.33 -34.77 4.20
C LYS A 166 30.52 -36.06 3.40
#